data_AF-A0A8T4Q7U8-F1
#
_entry.id   AF-A0A8T4Q7U8-F1
#
_cell.length_a   1.000
_cell.length_b   1.000
_cell.length_c   1.000
_cell.angle_alpha   90.00
_cell.angle_beta   90.00
_cell.angle_gamma   90.00
#
_symmetry.space_group_name_H-M   'P 1'
#
loop_
_entity.id
_entity.type
_entity.pdbx_description
1 polymer ?
#
loop_
_entity_poly.entity_id
_entity_poly.type
_entity_poly.pdbx_seq_one_letter_code
_entity_poly.pdbx_strand_id
1 'polypeptide(L)'
;MQIKIHKRNADGEMRLAVRTAVREIRIKESFARPRRELVELCFSGQNTSGIIEMPIREFESIAQGVRARMHLVKSVHVIKEEAD
;
A
#
# COMPACT_ATOMS: atom_id res chain seq x y z
N MET A 1 -5.96 5.50 -1.91
CA MET A 1 -5.45 4.22 -2.47
C MET A 1 -6.27 3.06 -1.90
N GLN A 2 -6.69 2.09 -2.73
CA GLN A 2 -7.46 0.92 -2.26
C GLN A 2 -6.58 -0.33 -2.23
N ILE A 3 -6.61 -1.07 -1.11
CA ILE A 3 -5.97 -2.37 -0.97
C ILE A 3 -7.03 -3.46 -1.13
N LYS A 4 -6.73 -4.43 -2.00
CA LYS A 4 -7.50 -5.67 -2.16
C LYS A 4 -6.73 -6.78 -1.47
N ILE A 5 -7.32 -7.34 -0.42
CA ILE A 5 -6.74 -8.47 0.31
C ILE A 5 -7.45 -9.73 -0.15
N HIS A 6 -6.69 -10.69 -0.65
CA HIS A 6 -7.19 -12.01 -0.96
C HIS A 6 -6.78 -12.97 0.15
N LYS A 7 -7.74 -13.71 0.72
CA LYS A 7 -7.46 -14.76 1.69
C LYS A 7 -7.76 -16.10 1.04
N ARG A 8 -6.86 -17.06 1.28
CA ARG A 8 -7.09 -18.45 0.90
C ARG A 8 -8.05 -19.07 1.92
N ASN A 9 -9.15 -19.65 1.45
CA ASN A 9 -10.04 -20.44 2.30
C ASN A 9 -9.46 -21.85 2.55
N ALA A 10 -10.02 -22.58 3.51
CA ALA A 10 -9.52 -23.90 3.92
C ALA A 10 -9.38 -24.89 2.75
N ASP A 11 -10.22 -24.73 1.72
CA ASP A 11 -10.25 -25.56 0.51
C ASP A 11 -9.22 -25.14 -0.57
N GLY A 12 -8.38 -24.14 -0.28
CA GLY A 12 -7.30 -23.70 -1.19
C GLY A 12 -7.70 -22.69 -2.26
N GLU A 13 -8.99 -22.42 -2.43
CA GLU A 13 -9.48 -21.35 -3.32
C GLU A 13 -9.07 -19.95 -2.81
N MET A 14 -8.91 -19.00 -3.73
CA MET A 14 -8.59 -17.61 -3.41
C MET A 14 -9.82 -16.73 -3.58
N ARG A 15 -10.42 -16.27 -2.47
CA ARG A 15 -11.53 -15.31 -2.50
C ARG A 15 -11.03 -13.90 -2.17
N LEU A 16 -11.60 -12.89 -2.84
CA LEU A 16 -11.41 -11.49 -2.45
C LEU A 16 -12.03 -11.31 -1.06
N ALA A 17 -11.18 -11.16 -0.05
CA ALA A 17 -11.62 -11.14 1.33
C ALA A 17 -12.13 -9.75 1.73
N VAL A 18 -11.40 -8.68 1.37
CA VAL A 18 -11.76 -7.31 1.74
C VAL A 18 -11.21 -6.30 0.73
N ARG A 19 -12.02 -5.28 0.39
CA ARG A 19 -11.54 -4.00 -0.13
C ARG A 19 -11.48 -3.00 1.02
N THR A 20 -10.31 -2.40 1.22
CA THR A 20 -10.12 -1.38 2.25
C THR A 20 -9.29 -0.22 1.72
N ALA A 21 -9.38 0.94 2.36
CA ALA A 21 -8.57 2.09 2.02
C ALA A 21 -7.26 2.07 2.81
N VAL A 22 -6.18 2.52 2.17
CA VAL A 22 -4.97 2.95 2.91
C VAL A 22 -5.37 4.15 3.75
N ARG A 23 -5.10 4.07 5.05
CA ARG A 23 -5.38 5.14 6.02
C ARG A 23 -4.18 6.04 6.20
N GLU A 24 -3.00 5.45 6.21
CA GLU A 24 -1.77 6.17 6.52
C GLU A 24 -0.61 5.53 5.75
N ILE A 25 0.30 6.38 5.29
CA ILE A 25 1.59 5.96 4.73
C ILE A 25 2.66 6.57 5.62
N ARG A 26 3.52 5.73 6.21
CA ARG A 26 4.65 6.19 7.03
C ARG A 26 5.95 5.86 6.34
N ILE A 27 6.92 6.75 6.48
CA ILE A 27 8.30 6.48 6.11
C ILE A 27 9.09 6.38 7.40
N LYS A 28 9.59 5.17 7.68
CA LYS A 28 10.46 4.90 8.82
C LYS A 28 11.90 5.03 8.37
N GLU A 29 12.51 6.14 8.73
CA GLU A 29 13.92 6.39 8.51
C GLU A 29 14.68 6.22 9.83
N SER A 30 15.88 5.65 9.74
CA SER A 30 16.82 5.62 10.86
C SER A 30 17.98 6.53 10.52
N PHE A 31 18.18 7.60 11.28
CA PHE A 31 19.35 8.48 11.14
C PHE A 31 20.68 7.71 11.21
N ALA A 32 20.72 6.61 11.98
CA ALA A 32 21.90 5.75 12.09
C ALA A 32 22.06 4.77 10.91
N ARG A 33 20.99 4.49 10.15
CA ARG A 33 20.97 3.53 9.03
C ARG A 33 20.03 4.01 7.91
N PRO A 34 20.38 5.09 7.18
CA PRO A 34 19.53 5.66 6.12
C PRO A 34 19.32 4.70 4.92
N ARG A 35 20.15 3.65 4.76
CA ARG A 35 19.90 2.63 3.72
C ARG A 35 18.82 1.61 4.08
N ARG A 36 18.18 1.73 5.24
CA ARG A 36 17.14 0.82 5.74
C ARG A 36 15.79 1.50 5.89
N GLU A 37 15.54 2.54 5.10
CA GLU A 37 14.24 3.22 5.09
C GLU A 37 13.15 2.24 4.67
N LEU A 38 12.07 2.25 5.44
CA LEU A 38 10.90 1.40 5.23
C LEU A 38 9.69 2.28 4.94
N VAL A 39 8.87 1.86 3.99
CA VAL A 39 7.55 2.42 3.73
C VAL A 39 6.53 1.49 4.36
N GLU A 40 5.71 2.03 5.25
CA GLU A 40 4.58 1.33 5.85
C GLU A 40 3.27 1.81 5.23
N LEU A 41 2.50 0.89 4.66
CA LEU A 41 1.14 1.14 4.21
C LEU A 41 0.17 0.59 5.26
N CYS A 42 -0.42 1.47 6.04
CA CYS A 42 -1.35 1.13 7.10
C CYS A 42 -2.79 1.16 6.54
N PHE A 43 -3.56 0.12 6.82
CA PHE A 43 -4.96 0.05 6.40
C PHE A 43 -5.87 -0.42 7.54
N SER A 44 -7.11 0.03 7.50
CA SER A 44 -8.15 -0.42 8.41
C SER A 44 -9.51 -0.40 7.72
N GLY A 45 -10.24 -1.51 7.88
CA GLY A 45 -11.62 -1.71 7.44
C GLY A 45 -12.40 -2.53 8.47
N GLN A 46 -13.69 -2.76 8.23
CA GLN A 46 -14.61 -3.36 9.21
C GLN A 46 -14.09 -4.65 9.87
N ASN A 47 -13.45 -5.53 9.10
CA ASN A 47 -13.02 -6.86 9.57
C ASN A 47 -11.51 -7.10 9.42
N THR A 48 -10.73 -6.07 9.06
CA THR A 48 -9.29 -6.23 8.84
C THR A 48 -8.55 -4.91 9.00
N SER A 49 -7.43 -4.98 9.71
CA SER A 49 -6.41 -3.95 9.74
C SER A 49 -5.05 -4.60 9.58
N GLY A 50 -4.06 -3.79 9.23
CA GLY A 50 -2.70 -4.28 9.07
C GLY A 50 -1.76 -3.22 8.53
N ILE A 51 -0.49 -3.60 8.53
CA ILE A 51 0.62 -2.79 8.01
C ILE A 51 1.33 -3.65 6.96
N ILE A 52 1.50 -3.10 5.77
CA ILE A 52 2.40 -3.67 4.76
C ILE A 52 3.69 -2.87 4.83
N GLU A 53 4.76 -3.50 5.28
CA GLU A 53 6.09 -2.88 5.37
C GLU A 53 6.95 -3.34 4.20
N MET A 54 7.60 -2.40 3.52
CA MET A 54 8.53 -2.70 2.42
C MET A 54 9.71 -1.73 2.42
N PRO A 55 10.91 -2.15 1.94
CA PRO A 55 12.02 -1.24 1.74
C PRO A 55 11.68 -0.15 0.72
N ILE A 56 12.20 1.07 0.94
CA ILE A 56 12.01 2.20 0.03
C ILE A 56 12.38 1.85 -1.43
N ARG A 57 13.47 1.07 -1.62
CA ARG A 57 13.94 0.65 -2.95
C ARG A 57 12.94 -0.22 -3.70
N GLU A 58 12.18 -1.05 -2.97
CA GLU A 58 11.14 -1.88 -3.57
C GLU A 58 9.96 -1.02 -4.00
N PHE A 59 9.56 -0.07 -3.14
CA PHE A 59 8.52 0.91 -3.46
C PHE A 59 8.89 1.76 -4.69
N GLU A 60 10.12 2.25 -4.77
CA GLU A 60 10.65 3.00 -5.91
C GLU A 60 10.62 2.18 -7.20
N SER A 61 11.04 0.92 -7.15
CA SER A 61 11.00 0.00 -8.29
C SER A 61 9.58 -0.21 -8.81
N ILE A 62 8.62 -0.42 -7.90
CA ILE A 62 7.19 -0.52 -8.25
C ILE A 62 6.72 0.80 -8.89
N ALA A 63 7.02 1.93 -8.27
CA ALA A 63 6.61 3.24 -8.77
C ALA A 63 7.17 3.49 -10.18
N GLN A 64 8.44 3.15 -10.43
CA GLN A 64 9.07 3.30 -11.73
C GLN A 64 8.44 2.37 -12.79
N GLY A 65 8.15 1.11 -12.43
CA GLY A 65 7.47 0.16 -13.32
C GLY A 65 6.04 0.57 -13.67
N VAL A 66 5.32 1.18 -12.73
CA VAL A 66 3.97 1.70 -12.96
C VAL A 66 3.99 3.03 -13.71
N ARG A 67 5.04 3.86 -13.55
CA ARG A 67 5.16 5.18 -14.19
C ARG A 67 5.00 5.13 -15.70
N ALA A 68 5.63 4.16 -16.36
CA ALA A 68 5.51 3.95 -17.82
C ALA A 68 4.10 3.53 -18.26
N ARG A 69 3.29 3.01 -17.34
CA ARG A 69 1.95 2.46 -17.55
C ARG A 69 0.85 3.28 -16.86
N MET A 70 1.15 4.49 -16.40
CA MET A 70 0.17 5.35 -15.72
C MET A 70 -1.06 5.64 -16.57
N HIS A 71 -0.90 5.70 -17.89
CA HIS A 71 -1.99 5.85 -18.85
C HIS A 71 -2.98 4.65 -18.85
N LEU A 72 -2.57 3.47 -18.36
CA LEU A 72 -3.42 2.29 -18.17
C LEU A 72 -4.14 2.30 -16.81
N VAL A 73 -3.68 3.11 -15.86
CA VAL A 73 -4.31 3.28 -14.55
C VAL A 73 -5.50 4.22 -14.70
N LYS A 74 -6.65 3.67 -15.07
CA LYS A 74 -7.90 4.43 -15.35
C LYS A 74 -8.48 5.19 -14.15
N SER A 75 -8.00 4.94 -12.94
CA SER A 75 -8.45 5.65 -11.73
C SER A 75 -7.31 5.82 -10.72
N VAL A 76 -6.70 7.01 -10.72
CA VAL A 76 -5.81 7.45 -9.64
C VAL A 76 -6.61 8.43 -8.77
N HIS A 77 -7.07 7.97 -7.61
CA HIS A 77 -7.71 8.83 -6.62
C HIS A 77 -6.63 9.48 -5.75
N VAL A 78 -6.30 10.74 -6.05
CA VAL A 78 -5.49 11.60 -5.18
C VAL A 78 -6.44 12.24 -4.18
N ILE A 79 -6.33 11.85 -2.91
CA ILE A 79 -7.04 12.53 -1.82
C ILE A 79 -6.08 13.62 -1.34
N LYS A 80 -6.45 14.88 -1.55
CA LYS A 80 -5.80 16.02 -0.91
C LYS A 80 -6.55 16.30 0.39
N GLU A 81 -5.83 16.32 1.49
CA GLU A 81 -6.35 16.82 2.76
C GLU A 81 -6.23 18.34 2.71
N GLU A 82 -7.35 19.06 2.78
CA GLU A 82 -7.34 20.50 3.05
C GLU A 82 -7.16 20.68 4.56
N ALA A 83 -6.16 21.45 4.95
CA ALA A 83 -5.93 21.80 6.36
C ALA A 83 -6.93 22.91 6.74
N ASP A 84 -7.73 22.65 7.78
CA ASP A 84 -8.58 23.65 8.45
C ASP A 84 -7.74 24.70 9.21
#